data_AF-A0A1V8TAD2-F1
#
_entry.id   AF-A0A1V8TAD2-F1
#
_cell.length_a   1.000
_cell.length_b   1.000
_cell.length_c   1.000
_cell.angle_alpha   90.00
_cell.angle_beta   90.00
_cell.angle_gamma   90.00
#
_symmetry.space_group_name_H-M   'P 1'
#
loop_
_entity.id
_entity.type
_entity.pdbx_description
1 polymer ?
#
loop_
_entity_poly.entity_id
_entity_poly.type
_entity_poly.pdbx_seq_one_letter_code
_entity_poly.pdbx_strand_id
1 'polypeptide(L)'
;TAYADKHPAYDLVRGPSGTGLTVGYFPEIAAVANTVAATIAYDQLHVDAWLDWIKASTPVNTTVFDGPLTTTPALFGGNFQALSVAQKTVGYNNGAVVNELEATGLLRDTLIVVASKHGQAPIDRHLYGTVDPQLITNLTGVPVAFQTSDDIALIFLENAADTAIAAANLQAHAVEGKIRSVIWGTNLTASGFGDPATDPAVPNIIVQPELGIIYTNSHAKVAEHGGLSSDDRQVACFVSNPRLRKQVFDQRVATTQVAPTVLNALGIQTSLLQGAVKEGTQVLPGFW
;
A
#
# COMPACT_ATOMS: atom_id res chain seq x y z
N THR A 1 10.92 -16.58 -2.10
CA THR A 1 10.67 -15.14 -2.32
C THR A 1 10.99 -14.37 -1.06
N ALA A 2 11.61 -13.19 -1.15
CA ALA A 2 11.89 -12.36 0.02
C ALA A 2 11.52 -10.89 -0.21
N TYR A 3 11.19 -10.15 0.86
CA TYR A 3 10.87 -8.73 0.74
C TYR A 3 11.25 -7.94 1.98
N ALA A 4 11.81 -6.74 1.79
CA ALA A 4 12.13 -5.80 2.87
C ALA A 4 11.27 -4.54 2.76
N ASP A 5 10.59 -4.16 3.83
CA ASP A 5 9.80 -2.92 3.86
C ASP A 5 9.91 -2.23 5.23
N LYS A 6 9.47 -0.99 5.27
CA LYS A 6 9.79 -0.03 6.31
C LYS A 6 8.98 -0.16 7.61
N HIS A 7 8.05 -1.12 7.68
CA HIS A 7 7.08 -1.23 8.77
C HIS A 7 6.56 -2.67 8.89
N PRO A 8 6.48 -3.27 10.11
CA PRO A 8 5.91 -4.60 10.31
C PRO A 8 4.52 -4.81 9.71
N ALA A 9 3.68 -3.76 9.64
CA ALA A 9 2.36 -3.83 9.03
C ALA A 9 2.38 -4.26 7.54
N TYR A 10 3.52 -4.09 6.86
CA TYR A 10 3.67 -4.49 5.45
C TYR A 10 3.99 -5.97 5.25
N ASP A 11 4.05 -6.77 6.32
CA ASP A 11 4.04 -8.24 6.21
C ASP A 11 2.78 -8.77 5.48
N LEU A 12 1.73 -7.94 5.39
CA LEU A 12 0.61 -8.03 4.44
C LEU A 12 1.01 -8.48 3.02
N VAL A 13 2.21 -8.10 2.55
CA VAL A 13 2.68 -8.48 1.21
C VAL A 13 2.77 -10.00 0.99
N ARG A 14 2.74 -10.80 2.07
CA ARG A 14 2.55 -12.26 2.01
C ARG A 14 1.22 -12.68 1.38
N GLY A 15 0.26 -11.78 1.30
CA GLY A 15 -1.08 -12.02 0.78
C GLY A 15 -1.95 -12.86 1.73
N PRO A 16 -3.21 -13.12 1.34
CA PRO A 16 -4.23 -13.73 2.21
C PRO A 16 -3.89 -15.15 2.73
N SER A 17 -2.94 -15.85 2.11
CA SER A 17 -2.49 -17.15 2.60
C SER A 17 -1.47 -17.06 3.73
N GLY A 18 -0.86 -15.90 3.95
CA GLY A 18 0.30 -15.73 4.85
C GLY A 18 1.59 -16.38 4.34
N THR A 19 1.57 -17.00 3.15
CA THR A 19 2.67 -17.84 2.64
C THR A 19 3.40 -17.24 1.43
N GLY A 20 3.03 -16.04 0.97
CA GLY A 20 3.59 -15.43 -0.24
C GLY A 20 5.08 -15.07 -0.15
N LEU A 21 5.62 -14.94 1.06
CA LEU A 21 7.06 -14.76 1.30
C LEU A 21 7.66 -15.96 2.04
N THR A 22 8.83 -16.38 1.58
CA THR A 22 9.70 -17.30 2.31
C THR A 22 10.32 -16.59 3.51
N VAL A 23 10.75 -15.34 3.34
CA VAL A 23 11.31 -14.51 4.40
C VAL A 23 10.92 -13.04 4.17
N GLY A 24 10.65 -12.32 5.24
CA GLY A 24 10.38 -10.89 5.20
C GLY A 24 11.17 -10.14 6.28
N TYR A 25 11.65 -8.95 5.95
CA TYR A 25 12.42 -8.11 6.87
C TYR A 25 11.75 -6.74 6.99
N PHE A 26 11.18 -6.47 8.17
CA PHE A 26 10.29 -5.32 8.35
C PHE A 26 10.70 -4.46 9.57
N PRO A 27 11.88 -3.81 9.55
CA PRO A 27 12.28 -2.92 10.63
C PRO A 27 11.32 -1.72 10.75
N GLU A 28 11.21 -1.10 11.93
CA GLU A 28 10.30 0.02 12.16
C GLU A 28 10.92 1.37 11.79
N ILE A 29 10.47 2.01 10.70
CA ILE A 29 10.97 3.33 10.27
C ILE A 29 10.66 4.44 11.26
N ALA A 30 9.58 4.33 12.04
CA ALA A 30 9.24 5.31 13.06
C ALA A 30 10.26 5.35 14.22
N ALA A 31 11.18 4.37 14.29
CA ALA A 31 12.24 4.34 15.29
C ALA A 31 13.45 5.24 14.93
N VAL A 32 13.49 5.84 13.74
CA VAL A 32 14.56 6.75 13.31
C VAL A 32 14.02 8.13 12.95
N ALA A 33 14.90 9.14 12.98
CA ALA A 33 14.53 10.50 12.61
C ALA A 33 14.17 10.62 11.12
N ASN A 34 13.23 11.49 10.78
CA ASN A 34 12.83 11.78 9.39
C ASN A 34 13.81 12.74 8.70
N THR A 35 15.09 12.36 8.63
CA THR A 35 16.15 13.10 7.93
C THR A 35 16.83 12.19 6.91
N VAL A 36 17.36 12.76 5.83
CA VAL A 36 18.03 11.99 4.77
C VAL A 36 19.13 11.10 5.34
N ALA A 37 19.99 11.64 6.21
CA ALA A 37 21.09 10.90 6.83
C ALA A 37 20.60 9.71 7.68
N ALA A 38 19.57 9.93 8.52
CA ALA A 38 19.01 8.86 9.34
C ALA A 38 18.35 7.77 8.47
N THR A 39 17.67 8.16 7.39
CA THR A 39 17.07 7.19 6.47
C THR A 39 18.07 6.45 5.60
N ILE A 40 19.24 7.02 5.29
CA ILE A 40 20.35 6.29 4.63
C ILE A 40 20.85 5.18 5.57
N ALA A 41 21.05 5.51 6.85
CA ALA A 41 21.47 4.52 7.84
C ALA A 41 20.40 3.43 8.06
N TYR A 42 19.12 3.80 8.02
CA TYR A 42 18.01 2.85 8.08
C TYR A 42 17.97 1.94 6.85
N ASP A 43 18.12 2.50 5.65
CA ASP A 43 18.12 1.75 4.39
C ASP A 43 19.25 0.71 4.31
N GLN A 44 20.35 0.93 5.05
CA GLN A 44 21.41 -0.07 5.20
C GLN A 44 20.88 -1.38 5.79
N LEU A 45 19.89 -1.35 6.68
CA LEU A 45 19.28 -2.56 7.22
C LEU A 45 18.62 -3.41 6.12
N HIS A 46 17.97 -2.78 5.14
CA HIS A 46 17.38 -3.48 4.00
C HIS A 46 18.47 -4.08 3.10
N VAL A 47 19.55 -3.34 2.85
CA VAL A 47 20.71 -3.84 2.08
C VAL A 47 21.33 -5.04 2.77
N ASP A 48 21.56 -4.97 4.08
CA ASP A 48 22.15 -6.06 4.85
C ASP A 48 21.26 -7.32 4.79
N ALA A 49 19.94 -7.16 4.90
CA ALA A 49 19.00 -8.27 4.73
C ALA A 49 19.08 -8.89 3.33
N TRP A 50 19.21 -8.09 2.27
CA TRP A 50 19.37 -8.60 0.90
C TRP A 50 20.69 -9.35 0.72
N LEU A 51 21.79 -8.83 1.31
CA LEU A 51 23.10 -9.49 1.28
C LEU A 51 23.08 -10.84 2.01
N ASP A 52 22.34 -10.94 3.11
CA ASP A 52 22.13 -12.21 3.81
C ASP A 52 21.30 -13.19 2.98
N TRP A 53 20.22 -12.73 2.35
CA TRP A 53 19.41 -13.59 1.46
C TRP A 53 20.20 -14.13 0.27
N ILE A 54 21.06 -13.31 -0.34
CA ILE A 54 21.96 -13.73 -1.43
C ILE A 54 22.85 -14.89 -0.98
N LYS A 55 23.29 -14.90 0.28
CA LYS A 55 24.12 -15.94 0.88
C LYS A 55 23.32 -17.14 1.41
N ALA A 56 22.01 -17.20 1.14
CA ALA A 56 21.10 -18.17 1.75
C ALA A 56 21.08 -18.10 3.29
N SER A 57 21.42 -16.95 3.87
CA SER A 57 21.39 -16.69 5.31
C SER A 57 20.07 -16.02 5.69
N THR A 58 19.56 -16.34 6.89
CA THR A 58 18.36 -15.72 7.44
C THR A 58 18.77 -14.54 8.31
N PRO A 59 18.47 -13.29 7.92
CA PRO A 59 18.77 -12.14 8.75
C PRO A 59 18.08 -12.24 10.12
N VAL A 60 18.70 -11.66 11.13
CA VAL A 60 18.12 -11.56 12.47
C VAL A 60 16.86 -10.69 12.45
N ASN A 61 15.88 -11.00 13.30
CA ASN A 61 14.61 -10.28 13.41
C ASN A 61 13.79 -10.26 12.09
N THR A 62 13.88 -11.34 11.30
CA THR A 62 13.03 -11.56 10.13
C THR A 62 11.81 -12.39 10.49
N THR A 63 10.76 -12.26 9.69
CA THR A 63 9.65 -13.22 9.66
C THR A 63 9.98 -14.29 8.62
N VAL A 64 10.08 -15.56 9.04
CA VAL A 64 10.32 -16.69 8.13
C VAL A 64 9.11 -17.59 8.04
N PHE A 65 8.81 -18.07 6.84
CA PHE A 65 7.84 -19.11 6.59
C PHE A 65 8.59 -20.40 6.27
N ASP A 66 8.36 -21.44 7.08
CA ASP A 66 8.98 -22.77 6.97
C ASP A 66 10.47 -22.85 7.34
N GLY A 67 10.85 -22.14 8.41
CA GLY A 67 12.18 -22.22 9.01
C GLY A 67 13.25 -21.36 8.32
N PRO A 68 14.52 -21.49 8.74
CA PRO A 68 15.62 -20.71 8.17
C PRO A 68 15.83 -21.01 6.68
N LEU A 69 16.25 -19.98 5.94
CA LEU A 69 16.67 -20.14 4.55
C LEU A 69 17.79 -21.20 4.45
N THR A 70 17.61 -22.11 3.51
CA THR A 70 18.60 -23.12 3.11
C THR A 70 19.14 -22.88 1.70
N THR A 71 18.47 -22.00 0.93
CA THR A 71 18.84 -21.60 -0.42
C THR A 71 18.55 -20.11 -0.62
N THR A 72 19.23 -19.49 -1.59
CA THR A 72 18.99 -18.10 -1.97
C THR A 72 17.58 -17.94 -2.56
N PRO A 73 16.76 -16.97 -2.10
CA PRO A 73 15.46 -16.72 -2.69
C PRO A 73 15.58 -16.37 -4.18
N ALA A 74 14.80 -17.05 -5.03
CA ALA A 74 14.80 -16.82 -6.49
C ALA A 74 14.33 -15.41 -6.90
N LEU A 75 13.60 -14.72 -6.02
CA LEU A 75 13.13 -13.34 -6.19
C LEU A 75 13.16 -12.66 -4.83
N PHE A 76 13.80 -11.49 -4.75
CA PHE A 76 13.73 -10.63 -3.59
C PHE A 76 13.74 -9.15 -3.97
N GLY A 77 13.22 -8.31 -3.09
CA GLY A 77 13.18 -6.86 -3.29
C GLY A 77 12.86 -6.11 -2.01
N GLY A 78 12.58 -4.82 -2.15
CA GLY A 78 12.17 -3.99 -1.03
C GLY A 78 12.13 -2.52 -1.41
N ASN A 79 12.14 -1.64 -0.41
CA ASN A 79 12.13 -0.20 -0.63
C ASN A 79 13.31 0.52 0.03
N PHE A 80 13.50 1.78 -0.35
CA PHE A 80 14.46 2.69 0.26
C PHE A 80 13.74 3.97 0.70
N GLN A 81 13.89 4.32 1.97
CA GLN A 81 13.27 5.49 2.58
C GLN A 81 14.07 6.75 2.31
N ALA A 82 15.39 6.67 2.13
CA ALA A 82 16.23 7.83 1.88
C ALA A 82 15.78 8.63 0.66
N LEU A 83 15.36 7.94 -0.41
CA LEU A 83 14.84 8.61 -1.60
C LEU A 83 13.51 9.33 -1.33
N SER A 84 12.60 8.68 -0.60
CA SER A 84 11.31 9.24 -0.19
C SER A 84 11.49 10.46 0.72
N VAL A 85 12.41 10.41 1.68
CA VAL A 85 12.70 11.50 2.60
C VAL A 85 13.46 12.63 1.91
N ALA A 86 14.44 12.33 1.06
CA ALA A 86 15.13 13.34 0.26
C ALA A 86 14.16 14.10 -0.64
N GLN A 87 13.23 13.39 -1.30
CA GLN A 87 12.16 14.02 -2.08
C GLN A 87 11.31 14.98 -1.24
N LYS A 88 10.91 14.57 -0.02
CA LYS A 88 10.08 15.39 0.88
C LYS A 88 10.81 16.58 1.49
N THR A 89 12.12 16.46 1.73
CA THR A 89 12.88 17.41 2.56
C THR A 89 13.80 18.33 1.74
N VAL A 90 14.35 17.84 0.63
CA VAL A 90 15.29 18.58 -0.23
C VAL A 90 14.62 19.02 -1.54
N GLY A 91 13.55 18.33 -1.96
CA GLY A 91 12.78 18.66 -3.16
C GLY A 91 13.25 17.92 -4.42
N TYR A 92 12.56 18.20 -5.54
CA TYR A 92 12.85 17.58 -6.83
C TYR A 92 13.90 18.37 -7.63
N ASN A 93 14.85 17.67 -8.24
CA ASN A 93 15.46 18.16 -9.48
C ASN A 93 14.69 17.58 -10.66
N ASN A 94 13.71 18.35 -11.15
CA ASN A 94 12.87 17.93 -12.27
C ASN A 94 13.74 17.69 -13.50
N GLY A 95 13.77 16.43 -13.97
CA GLY A 95 14.42 16.06 -15.22
C GLY A 95 15.80 15.45 -15.10
N ALA A 96 16.42 15.32 -13.92
CA ALA A 96 17.77 14.75 -13.79
C ALA A 96 17.91 13.36 -14.44
N VAL A 97 16.92 12.47 -14.23
CA VAL A 97 16.89 11.14 -14.86
C VAL A 97 16.73 11.23 -16.37
N VAL A 98 15.83 12.09 -16.85
CA VAL A 98 15.59 12.25 -18.30
C VAL A 98 16.82 12.84 -18.99
N ASN A 99 17.43 13.87 -18.40
CA ASN A 99 18.64 14.51 -18.92
C ASN A 99 19.82 13.54 -18.99
N GLU A 100 20.01 12.68 -17.97
CA GLU A 100 21.08 11.68 -17.99
C GLU A 100 20.82 10.61 -19.06
N LEU A 101 19.57 10.15 -19.21
CA LEU A 101 19.19 9.24 -20.29
C LEU A 101 19.41 9.87 -21.68
N GLU A 102 19.19 11.17 -21.83
CA GLU A 102 19.51 11.89 -23.08
C GLU A 102 21.02 12.00 -23.31
N ALA A 103 21.77 12.42 -22.29
CA ALA A 103 23.22 12.59 -22.36
C ALA A 103 23.96 11.29 -22.69
N THR A 104 23.45 10.16 -22.20
CA THR A 104 24.00 8.82 -22.46
C THR A 104 23.42 8.14 -23.70
N GLY A 105 22.48 8.79 -24.41
CA GLY A 105 21.84 8.24 -25.61
C GLY A 105 20.84 7.11 -25.34
N LEU A 106 20.48 6.85 -24.08
CA LEU A 106 19.61 5.74 -23.65
C LEU A 106 18.12 6.08 -23.64
N LEU A 107 17.74 7.37 -23.73
CA LEU A 107 16.35 7.79 -23.61
C LEU A 107 15.42 7.08 -24.61
N ARG A 108 15.87 6.87 -25.85
CA ARG A 108 15.07 6.22 -26.91
C ARG A 108 14.80 4.74 -26.65
N ASP A 109 15.64 4.08 -25.86
CA ASP A 109 15.55 2.66 -25.54
C ASP A 109 15.01 2.39 -24.12
N THR A 110 14.63 3.45 -23.38
CA THR A 110 14.15 3.35 -22.01
C THR A 110 12.66 3.68 -21.92
N LEU A 111 11.86 2.77 -21.36
CA LEU A 111 10.48 3.05 -21.00
C LEU A 111 10.44 3.59 -19.57
N ILE A 112 9.90 4.80 -19.40
CA ILE A 112 9.71 5.43 -18.10
C ILE A 112 8.25 5.28 -17.71
N VAL A 113 7.98 4.64 -16.58
CA VAL A 113 6.64 4.56 -15.97
C VAL A 113 6.68 5.28 -14.64
N VAL A 114 5.81 6.26 -14.46
CA VAL A 114 5.62 6.99 -13.20
C VAL A 114 4.18 6.79 -12.75
N ALA A 115 4.01 6.23 -11.55
CA ALA A 115 2.71 6.09 -10.90
C ALA A 115 2.87 6.33 -9.39
N SER A 116 1.86 6.91 -8.76
CA SER A 116 1.83 7.02 -7.29
C SER A 116 1.20 5.77 -6.68
N LYS A 117 1.63 5.40 -5.47
CA LYS A 117 1.02 4.29 -4.73
C LYS A 117 -0.39 4.61 -4.22
N HIS A 118 -0.63 5.86 -3.86
CA HIS A 118 -1.92 6.41 -3.41
C HIS A 118 -1.85 7.94 -3.48
N GLY A 119 -2.99 8.59 -3.31
CA GLY A 119 -3.16 10.03 -3.13
C GLY A 119 -3.14 10.43 -1.66
N GLN A 120 -3.90 11.48 -1.34
CA GLN A 120 -4.05 12.10 -0.01
C GLN A 120 -5.46 12.69 0.08
N ALA A 121 -6.17 12.48 1.19
CA ALA A 121 -7.50 12.97 1.44
C ALA A 121 -7.59 13.80 2.75
N PRO A 122 -8.36 14.90 2.78
CA PRO A 122 -8.96 15.55 1.61
C PRO A 122 -7.93 16.37 0.81
N ILE A 123 -8.13 16.47 -0.51
CA ILE A 123 -7.42 17.45 -1.34
C ILE A 123 -7.93 18.86 -1.02
N ASP A 124 -9.25 19.02 -0.88
CA ASP A 124 -9.85 20.27 -0.45
C ASP A 124 -9.75 20.42 1.07
N ARG A 125 -8.82 21.28 1.50
CA ARG A 125 -8.56 21.55 2.92
C ARG A 125 -9.75 22.15 3.66
N HIS A 126 -10.76 22.68 2.97
CA HIS A 126 -11.98 23.18 3.61
C HIS A 126 -12.90 22.05 4.10
N LEU A 127 -12.73 20.83 3.58
CA LEU A 127 -13.47 19.64 4.04
C LEU A 127 -12.83 18.98 5.26
N TYR A 128 -11.61 19.37 5.63
CA TYR A 128 -10.85 18.74 6.69
C TYR A 128 -11.59 18.83 8.05
N GLY A 129 -11.71 17.66 8.69
CA GLY A 129 -12.09 17.54 10.08
C GLY A 129 -11.52 16.25 10.68
N THR A 130 -11.63 16.12 11.99
CA THR A 130 -11.18 14.92 12.70
C THR A 130 -12.27 14.37 13.60
N VAL A 131 -12.21 13.06 13.81
CA VAL A 131 -13.00 12.35 14.82
C VAL A 131 -12.04 11.50 15.64
N ASP A 132 -12.23 11.44 16.95
CA ASP A 132 -11.43 10.59 17.83
C ASP A 132 -11.64 9.11 17.45
N PRO A 133 -10.58 8.35 17.12
CA PRO A 133 -10.70 6.92 16.86
C PRO A 133 -11.43 6.14 17.96
N GLN A 134 -11.29 6.56 19.23
CA GLN A 134 -11.93 5.89 20.35
C GLN A 134 -13.46 6.07 20.33
N LEU A 135 -13.96 7.17 19.76
CA LEU A 135 -15.40 7.33 19.54
C LEU A 135 -15.92 6.20 18.64
N ILE A 136 -15.21 5.88 17.55
CA ILE A 136 -15.62 4.81 16.63
C ILE A 136 -15.62 3.45 17.33
N THR A 137 -14.62 3.16 18.17
CA THR A 137 -14.62 1.95 19.00
C THR A 137 -15.86 1.89 19.90
N ASN A 138 -16.16 2.98 20.61
CA ASN A 138 -17.28 3.05 21.54
C ASN A 138 -18.63 2.89 20.83
N LEU A 139 -18.78 3.47 19.63
CA LEU A 139 -19.98 3.38 18.82
C LEU A 139 -20.28 1.96 18.30
N THR A 140 -19.33 1.04 18.35
CA THR A 140 -19.63 -0.38 18.07
C THR A 140 -20.57 -0.98 19.12
N GLY A 141 -20.49 -0.52 20.39
CA GLY A 141 -21.26 -1.06 21.50
C GLY A 141 -20.93 -2.51 21.87
N VAL A 142 -19.82 -3.07 21.38
CA VAL A 142 -19.38 -4.44 21.66
C VAL A 142 -17.86 -4.48 21.91
N PRO A 143 -17.30 -5.56 22.49
CA PRO A 143 -15.85 -5.69 22.68
C PRO A 143 -15.06 -5.70 21.36
N VAL A 144 -14.07 -4.80 21.26
CA VAL A 144 -13.16 -4.66 20.10
C VAL A 144 -11.77 -5.14 20.51
N ALA A 145 -11.25 -6.15 19.83
CA ALA A 145 -9.92 -6.70 20.07
C ALA A 145 -8.83 -5.76 19.56
N PHE A 146 -9.03 -5.18 18.38
CA PHE A 146 -8.09 -4.25 17.77
C PHE A 146 -8.80 -3.29 16.82
N GLN A 147 -8.32 -2.05 16.78
CA GLN A 147 -8.70 -1.07 15.78
C GLN A 147 -7.44 -0.38 15.28
N THR A 148 -7.36 -0.21 13.96
CA THR A 148 -6.43 0.74 13.35
C THR A 148 -7.23 1.77 12.56
N SER A 149 -6.80 3.02 12.62
CA SER A 149 -7.55 4.15 12.07
C SER A 149 -6.65 5.24 11.55
N ASP A 150 -7.05 5.78 10.41
CA ASP A 150 -6.59 7.05 9.85
C ASP A 150 -7.71 7.52 8.90
N ASP A 151 -7.57 7.33 7.60
CA ASP A 151 -8.56 7.75 6.60
C ASP A 151 -9.77 6.78 6.47
N ILE A 152 -9.66 5.62 7.13
CA ILE A 152 -10.72 4.65 7.42
C ILE A 152 -10.45 4.06 8.81
N ALA A 153 -11.43 3.37 9.41
CA ALA A 153 -11.18 2.48 10.54
C ALA A 153 -11.37 1.02 10.14
N LEU A 154 -10.39 0.18 10.47
CA LEU A 154 -10.49 -1.28 10.40
C LEU A 154 -10.74 -1.80 11.82
N ILE A 155 -11.85 -2.52 12.02
CA ILE A 155 -12.30 -2.97 13.34
C ILE A 155 -12.26 -4.50 13.38
N PHE A 156 -11.52 -5.03 14.35
CA PHE A 156 -11.40 -6.44 14.68
C PHE A 156 -12.07 -6.67 16.02
N LEU A 157 -13.14 -7.47 16.04
CA LEU A 157 -13.94 -7.74 17.24
C LEU A 157 -13.33 -8.90 18.04
N GLU A 158 -13.55 -8.91 19.36
CA GLU A 158 -13.18 -10.08 20.17
C GLU A 158 -14.01 -11.31 19.80
N ASN A 159 -15.26 -11.09 19.36
CA ASN A 159 -16.18 -12.13 18.95
C ASN A 159 -16.86 -11.77 17.61
N ALA A 160 -16.60 -12.58 16.57
CA ALA A 160 -17.18 -12.37 15.24
C ALA A 160 -18.71 -12.44 15.21
N ALA A 161 -19.35 -13.12 16.18
CA ALA A 161 -20.81 -13.17 16.29
C ALA A 161 -21.44 -11.79 16.52
N ASP A 162 -20.67 -10.84 17.06
CA ASP A 162 -21.13 -9.48 17.36
C ASP A 162 -21.07 -8.53 16.15
N THR A 163 -20.55 -8.98 14.99
CA THR A 163 -20.33 -8.15 13.80
C THR A 163 -21.60 -7.42 13.35
N ALA A 164 -22.75 -8.10 13.33
CA ALA A 164 -24.00 -7.49 12.89
C ALA A 164 -24.50 -6.41 13.87
N ILE A 165 -24.30 -6.63 15.18
CA ILE A 165 -24.67 -5.67 16.23
C ILE A 165 -23.79 -4.43 16.13
N ALA A 166 -22.47 -4.63 16.05
CA ALA A 166 -21.50 -3.55 15.89
C ALA A 166 -21.76 -2.70 14.66
N ALA A 167 -22.02 -3.35 13.51
CA ALA A 167 -22.30 -2.64 12.27
C ALA A 167 -23.62 -1.84 12.34
N ALA A 168 -24.68 -2.41 12.94
CA ALA A 168 -25.94 -1.72 13.12
C ALA A 168 -25.80 -0.49 14.04
N ASN A 169 -25.04 -0.61 15.13
CA ASN A 169 -24.77 0.51 16.03
C ASN A 169 -23.99 1.62 15.32
N LEU A 170 -22.91 1.29 14.60
CA LEU A 170 -22.16 2.26 13.81
C LEU A 170 -23.04 2.98 12.78
N GLN A 171 -23.95 2.26 12.11
CA GLN A 171 -24.90 2.84 11.16
C GLN A 171 -25.91 3.77 11.85
N ALA A 172 -26.44 3.38 13.01
CA ALA A 172 -27.37 4.21 13.79
C ALA A 172 -26.71 5.51 14.28
N HIS A 173 -25.40 5.48 14.55
CA HIS A 173 -24.60 6.61 15.00
C HIS A 173 -23.77 7.26 13.89
N ALA A 174 -24.15 7.07 12.62
CA ALA A 174 -23.35 7.55 11.49
C ALA A 174 -23.11 9.07 11.50
N VAL A 175 -24.11 9.86 11.93
CA VAL A 175 -23.97 11.34 12.03
C VAL A 175 -22.95 11.74 13.11
N GLU A 176 -22.94 11.02 14.24
CA GLU A 176 -22.04 11.26 15.37
C GLU A 176 -20.60 10.89 15.00
N GLY A 177 -20.40 9.70 14.41
CA GLY A 177 -19.09 9.22 13.97
C GLY A 177 -18.62 9.78 12.62
N LYS A 178 -19.39 10.67 11.98
CA LYS A 178 -19.13 11.16 10.62
C LYS A 178 -18.87 10.03 9.62
N ILE A 179 -19.71 9.00 9.67
CA ILE A 179 -19.56 7.77 8.91
C ILE A 179 -20.32 7.89 7.60
N ARG A 180 -19.62 7.69 6.48
CA ARG A 180 -20.21 7.58 5.15
C ARG A 180 -20.69 6.17 4.85
N SER A 181 -19.89 5.16 5.21
CA SER A 181 -20.27 3.76 4.99
C SER A 181 -19.69 2.82 6.06
N VAL A 182 -20.44 1.76 6.33
CA VAL A 182 -20.03 0.64 7.19
C VAL A 182 -20.03 -0.60 6.31
N ILE A 183 -18.85 -1.15 6.02
CA ILE A 183 -18.63 -2.28 5.12
C ILE A 183 -18.34 -3.51 5.97
N TRP A 184 -19.19 -4.53 5.87
CA TRP A 184 -19.11 -5.75 6.68
C TRP A 184 -19.84 -6.90 5.98
N GLY A 185 -19.68 -8.12 6.50
CA GLY A 185 -20.38 -9.31 6.02
C GLY A 185 -20.17 -9.56 4.52
N THR A 186 -21.24 -9.86 3.79
CA THR A 186 -21.15 -10.12 2.33
C THR A 186 -20.69 -8.91 1.52
N ASN A 187 -20.89 -7.68 2.02
CA ASN A 187 -20.40 -6.49 1.33
C ASN A 187 -18.86 -6.36 1.43
N LEU A 188 -18.27 -6.82 2.53
CA LEU A 188 -16.82 -6.85 2.72
C LEU A 188 -16.15 -7.79 1.70
N THR A 189 -16.68 -9.02 1.57
CA THR A 189 -16.16 -10.01 0.61
C THR A 189 -16.42 -9.59 -0.83
N ALA A 190 -17.63 -9.09 -1.15
CA ALA A 190 -17.95 -8.60 -2.49
C ALA A 190 -17.12 -7.39 -2.91
N SER A 191 -16.63 -6.60 -1.95
CA SER A 191 -15.71 -5.48 -2.20
C SER A 191 -14.25 -5.92 -2.37
N GLY A 192 -13.96 -7.22 -2.22
CA GLY A 192 -12.62 -7.78 -2.41
C GLY A 192 -11.67 -7.61 -1.22
N PHE A 193 -12.17 -7.26 -0.03
CA PHE A 193 -11.33 -7.11 1.16
C PHE A 193 -10.99 -8.43 1.88
N GLY A 194 -11.59 -9.54 1.43
CA GLY A 194 -11.41 -10.87 2.03
C GLY A 194 -12.53 -11.26 2.98
N ASP A 195 -12.36 -12.41 3.64
CA ASP A 195 -13.33 -12.99 4.56
C ASP A 195 -12.70 -13.22 5.96
N PRO A 196 -13.15 -12.48 7.00
CA PRO A 196 -12.61 -12.61 8.36
C PRO A 196 -12.88 -13.98 9.00
N ALA A 197 -13.80 -14.78 8.46
CA ALA A 197 -14.01 -16.16 8.91
C ALA A 197 -12.88 -17.11 8.49
N THR A 198 -12.08 -16.73 7.48
CA THR A 198 -11.03 -17.57 6.91
C THR A 198 -9.64 -16.94 6.99
N ASP A 199 -9.55 -15.62 7.15
CA ASP A 199 -8.31 -14.88 7.23
C ASP A 199 -8.36 -13.88 8.40
N PRO A 200 -7.58 -14.10 9.47
CA PRO A 200 -7.57 -13.23 10.65
C PRO A 200 -6.97 -11.84 10.38
N ALA A 201 -6.33 -11.61 9.23
CA ALA A 201 -5.86 -10.29 8.82
C ALA A 201 -6.99 -9.40 8.26
N VAL A 202 -8.13 -9.99 7.93
CA VAL A 202 -9.30 -9.26 7.44
C VAL A 202 -10.12 -8.74 8.63
N PRO A 203 -10.46 -7.44 8.69
CA PRO A 203 -11.28 -6.91 9.77
C PRO A 203 -12.72 -7.42 9.69
N ASN A 204 -13.44 -7.42 10.80
CA ASN A 204 -14.88 -7.70 10.79
C ASN A 204 -15.66 -6.58 10.10
N ILE A 205 -15.21 -5.32 10.28
CA ILE A 205 -15.88 -4.12 9.80
C ILE A 205 -14.84 -3.11 9.29
N ILE A 206 -15.13 -2.49 8.16
CA ILE A 206 -14.43 -1.29 7.67
C ILE A 206 -15.40 -0.10 7.76
N VAL A 207 -14.99 0.95 8.44
CA VAL A 207 -15.73 2.21 8.55
C VAL A 207 -15.09 3.24 7.64
N GLN A 208 -15.85 3.72 6.66
CA GLN A 208 -15.46 4.83 5.80
C GLN A 208 -16.02 6.14 6.34
N PRO A 209 -15.19 7.13 6.67
CA PRO A 209 -15.66 8.46 7.06
C PRO A 209 -16.27 9.24 5.89
N GLU A 210 -17.00 10.31 6.22
CA GLU A 210 -17.34 11.40 5.29
C GLU A 210 -16.06 11.98 4.66
N LEU A 211 -16.15 12.45 3.41
CA LEU A 211 -14.99 13.01 2.70
C LEU A 211 -14.38 14.16 3.51
N GLY A 212 -13.09 14.04 3.84
CA GLY A 212 -12.32 15.03 4.59
C GLY A 212 -12.26 14.79 6.10
N ILE A 213 -12.98 13.80 6.62
CA ILE A 213 -12.87 13.40 8.02
C ILE A 213 -11.80 12.31 8.18
N ILE A 214 -10.88 12.54 9.11
CA ILE A 214 -9.82 11.60 9.48
C ILE A 214 -10.03 11.14 10.92
N TYR A 215 -9.93 9.84 11.15
CA TYR A 215 -9.96 9.26 12.50
C TYR A 215 -8.57 9.39 13.14
N THR A 216 -8.33 10.48 13.87
CA THR A 216 -7.05 10.74 14.52
C THR A 216 -7.15 11.66 15.73
N ASN A 217 -6.23 11.46 16.69
CA ASN A 217 -5.98 12.37 17.81
C ASN A 217 -4.79 13.32 17.54
N SER A 218 -4.16 13.23 16.36
CA SER A 218 -3.07 14.13 15.99
C SER A 218 -3.59 15.48 15.51
N HIS A 219 -3.14 16.56 16.15
CA HIS A 219 -3.44 17.93 15.73
C HIS A 219 -2.55 18.43 14.57
N ALA A 220 -1.57 17.64 14.13
CA ALA A 220 -0.67 17.99 13.04
C ALA A 220 -1.13 17.44 11.68
N LYS A 221 -2.00 16.43 11.67
CA LYS A 221 -2.49 15.79 10.44
C LYS A 221 -3.59 16.66 9.83
N VAL A 222 -3.39 17.12 8.61
CA VAL A 222 -4.38 17.92 7.84
C VAL A 222 -4.88 17.21 6.57
N ALA A 223 -4.33 16.03 6.30
CA ALA A 223 -4.70 15.08 5.27
C ALA A 223 -4.13 13.71 5.69
N GLU A 224 -4.76 12.63 5.27
CA GLU A 224 -4.28 11.25 5.44
C GLU A 224 -4.43 10.45 4.15
N HIS A 225 -3.99 9.19 4.19
CA HIS A 225 -4.19 8.28 3.08
C HIS A 225 -4.51 6.86 3.56
N GLY A 226 -4.87 6.00 2.61
CA GLY A 226 -5.20 4.60 2.88
C GLY A 226 -6.71 4.38 3.00
N GLY A 227 -7.49 5.40 2.66
CA GLY A 227 -8.93 5.34 2.64
C GLY A 227 -9.51 4.87 1.32
N LEU A 228 -10.83 5.04 1.20
CA LEU A 228 -11.61 4.58 0.05
C LEU A 228 -12.11 5.74 -0.82
N SER A 229 -11.68 6.97 -0.54
CA SER A 229 -12.10 8.16 -1.26
C SER A 229 -11.50 8.23 -2.68
N SER A 230 -12.05 9.11 -3.52
CA SER A 230 -11.40 9.46 -4.79
C SER A 230 -10.02 10.07 -4.58
N ASP A 231 -9.89 10.90 -3.56
CA ASP A 231 -8.68 11.67 -3.24
C ASP A 231 -7.53 10.73 -2.82
N ASP A 232 -7.85 9.60 -2.19
CA ASP A 232 -6.90 8.51 -1.90
C ASP A 232 -6.51 7.68 -3.11
N ARG A 233 -7.49 7.34 -3.96
CA ARG A 233 -7.34 6.22 -4.91
C ARG A 233 -7.09 6.68 -6.34
N GLN A 234 -7.40 7.93 -6.67
CA GLN A 234 -7.11 8.49 -7.98
C GLN A 234 -5.73 9.11 -7.98
N VAL A 235 -4.82 8.44 -8.68
CA VAL A 235 -3.41 8.82 -8.76
C VAL A 235 -3.01 9.10 -10.19
N ALA A 236 -2.00 9.95 -10.35
CA ALA A 236 -1.39 10.17 -11.64
C ALA A 236 -0.65 8.91 -12.12
N CYS A 237 -0.78 8.61 -13.41
CA CYS A 237 -0.01 7.55 -14.08
C CYS A 237 0.45 8.08 -15.44
N PHE A 238 1.75 8.02 -15.70
CA PHE A 238 2.34 8.45 -16.97
C PHE A 238 3.31 7.38 -17.46
N VAL A 239 3.28 7.15 -18.77
CA VAL A 239 4.22 6.27 -19.46
C VAL A 239 4.87 7.06 -20.59
N SER A 240 6.20 7.04 -20.66
CA SER A 240 6.97 7.83 -21.60
C SER A 240 8.10 7.03 -22.22
N ASN A 241 8.20 7.10 -23.55
CA ASN A 241 9.35 6.68 -24.33
C ASN A 241 9.28 7.44 -25.67
N PRO A 242 10.40 7.95 -26.24
CA PRO A 242 10.40 8.71 -27.49
C PRO A 242 9.85 7.97 -28.73
N ARG A 243 9.69 6.65 -28.67
CA ARG A 243 9.08 5.82 -29.73
C ARG A 243 7.56 5.70 -29.60
N LEU A 244 6.99 6.08 -28.45
CA LEU A 244 5.54 6.08 -28.25
C LEU A 244 4.92 7.31 -28.90
N ARG A 245 3.74 7.13 -29.50
CA ARG A 245 2.91 8.25 -29.92
C ARG A 245 2.31 8.90 -28.69
N LYS A 246 2.44 10.22 -28.56
CA LYS A 246 1.74 10.98 -27.51
C LYS A 246 0.23 10.74 -27.63
N GLN A 247 -0.37 10.24 -26.56
CA GLN A 247 -1.80 9.95 -26.48
C GLN A 247 -2.28 10.13 -25.04
N VAL A 248 -3.55 10.49 -24.88
CA VAL A 248 -4.24 10.52 -23.59
C VAL A 248 -5.31 9.43 -23.62
N PHE A 249 -5.39 8.67 -22.55
CA PHE A 249 -6.43 7.67 -22.33
C PHE A 249 -7.28 8.15 -21.16
N ASP A 250 -8.58 8.34 -21.41
CA ASP A 250 -9.58 8.81 -20.45
C ASP A 250 -10.30 7.66 -19.74
N GLN A 251 -10.11 6.43 -20.22
CA GLN A 251 -10.60 5.22 -19.54
C GLN A 251 -9.92 5.02 -18.19
N ARG A 252 -10.68 4.46 -17.23
CA ARG A 252 -10.14 4.09 -15.92
C ARG A 252 -9.08 3.00 -16.07
N VAL A 253 -7.95 3.21 -15.43
CA VAL A 253 -6.87 2.22 -15.28
C VAL A 253 -6.59 1.96 -13.80
N ALA A 254 -5.89 0.87 -13.50
CA ALA A 254 -5.45 0.51 -12.16
C ALA A 254 -3.92 0.37 -12.11
N THR A 255 -3.32 0.66 -10.95
CA THR A 255 -1.88 0.49 -10.72
C THR A 255 -1.43 -0.97 -10.86
N THR A 256 -2.34 -1.93 -10.68
CA THR A 256 -2.09 -3.37 -10.96
C THR A 256 -1.68 -3.62 -12.41
N GLN A 257 -2.07 -2.75 -13.35
CA GLN A 257 -1.73 -2.87 -14.77
C GLN A 257 -0.27 -2.46 -15.09
N VAL A 258 0.44 -1.82 -14.16
CA VAL A 258 1.83 -1.39 -14.37
C VAL A 258 2.76 -2.58 -14.59
N ALA A 259 2.70 -3.58 -13.71
CA ALA A 259 3.57 -4.76 -13.78
C ALA A 259 3.42 -5.54 -15.11
N PRO A 260 2.21 -5.97 -15.55
CA PRO A 260 2.07 -6.66 -16.82
C PRO A 260 2.47 -5.78 -18.01
N THR A 261 2.27 -4.45 -17.94
CA THR A 261 2.75 -3.53 -18.98
C THR A 261 4.28 -3.54 -19.10
N VAL A 262 4.99 -3.54 -17.97
CA VAL A 262 6.45 -3.61 -17.95
C VAL A 262 6.95 -4.94 -18.53
N LEU A 263 6.36 -6.09 -18.15
CA LEU A 263 6.73 -7.37 -18.76
C LEU A 263 6.50 -7.36 -20.27
N ASN A 264 5.33 -6.87 -20.72
CA ASN A 264 5.01 -6.80 -22.13
C ASN A 264 5.99 -5.92 -22.90
N ALA A 265 6.36 -4.75 -22.37
CA ALA A 265 7.35 -3.86 -22.97
C ALA A 265 8.75 -4.50 -23.07
N LEU A 266 9.08 -5.42 -22.17
CA LEU A 266 10.33 -6.19 -22.19
C LEU A 266 10.25 -7.45 -23.07
N GLY A 267 9.12 -7.71 -23.73
CA GLY A 267 8.90 -8.95 -24.50
C GLY A 267 8.77 -10.21 -23.64
N ILE A 268 8.48 -10.05 -22.35
CA ILE A 268 8.28 -11.14 -21.40
C ILE A 268 6.79 -11.46 -21.31
N GLN A 269 6.45 -12.76 -21.25
CA GLN A 269 5.07 -13.20 -21.14
C GLN A 269 4.43 -12.71 -19.83
N THR A 270 3.33 -11.98 -19.93
CA THR A 270 2.57 -11.47 -18.77
C THR A 270 1.94 -12.59 -17.95
N SER A 271 1.74 -13.78 -18.53
CA SER A 271 1.26 -14.98 -17.85
C SER A 271 2.16 -15.47 -16.72
N LEU A 272 3.42 -14.99 -16.66
CA LEU A 272 4.33 -15.25 -15.54
C LEU A 272 3.87 -14.54 -14.25
N LEU A 273 3.05 -13.49 -14.35
CA LEU A 273 2.44 -12.83 -13.20
C LEU A 273 1.17 -13.59 -12.78
N GLN A 274 1.32 -14.60 -11.92
CA GLN A 274 0.20 -15.42 -11.45
C GLN A 274 -0.95 -14.59 -10.84
N GLY A 275 -0.64 -13.52 -10.10
CA GLY A 275 -1.66 -12.60 -9.56
C GLY A 275 -2.44 -11.90 -10.67
N ALA A 276 -1.75 -11.34 -11.67
CA ALA A 276 -2.39 -10.71 -12.81
C ALA A 276 -3.25 -11.69 -13.62
N VAL A 277 -2.81 -12.95 -13.77
CA VAL A 277 -3.60 -14.01 -14.41
C VAL A 277 -4.87 -14.31 -13.61
N LYS A 278 -4.75 -14.53 -12.30
CA LYS A 278 -5.90 -14.83 -11.42
C LYS A 278 -6.93 -13.70 -11.39
N GLU A 279 -6.47 -12.45 -11.46
CA GLU A 279 -7.31 -11.26 -11.41
C GLU A 279 -7.76 -10.78 -12.81
N GLY A 280 -7.30 -11.42 -13.89
CA GLY A 280 -7.59 -10.98 -15.25
C GLY A 280 -7.01 -9.60 -15.60
N THR A 281 -5.97 -9.16 -14.87
CA THR A 281 -5.35 -7.84 -15.03
C THR A 281 -4.68 -7.71 -16.39
N GLN A 282 -5.10 -6.70 -17.15
CA GLN A 282 -4.59 -6.42 -18.50
C GLN A 282 -3.47 -5.38 -18.47
N VAL A 283 -2.68 -5.32 -19.55
CA VAL A 283 -1.72 -4.24 -19.78
C VAL A 283 -2.43 -2.87 -19.88
N LEU A 284 -1.67 -1.80 -19.68
CA LEU A 284 -2.16 -0.44 -19.86
C LEU A 284 -2.53 -0.19 -21.32
N PRO A 285 -3.48 0.72 -21.58
CA PRO A 285 -3.82 1.09 -22.93
C PRO A 285 -2.62 1.60 -23.74
N GLY A 286 -2.56 1.20 -25.02
CA GLY A 286 -1.44 1.50 -25.92
C GLY A 286 -0.29 0.49 -25.89
N PHE A 287 -0.40 -0.57 -25.07
CA PHE A 287 0.61 -1.65 -24.96
C PHE A 287 0.04 -3.04 -25.29
N TRP A 288 -1.07 -3.12 -26.03
CA TRP A 288 -1.64 -4.38 -26.54
C TRP A 288 -0.96 -4.87 -27.83
#